data_AF-A0A937V8P6-F1
#
_entry.id   AF-A0A937V8P6-F1
#
_cell.length_a   1.000
_cell.length_b   1.000
_cell.length_c   1.000
_cell.angle_alpha   90.00
_cell.angle_beta   90.00
_cell.angle_gamma   90.00
#
_symmetry.space_group_name_H-M   'P 1'
#
loop_
_entity.id
_entity.type
_entity.pdbx_description
1 polymer ?
#
loop_
_entity_poly.entity_id
_entity_poly.type
_entity_poly.pdbx_seq_one_letter_code
_entity_poly.pdbx_strand_id
1 'polypeptide(L)'
;MTPRSIASVNQLPQPVKEALYARFIPDELMTQFAIPRDFRDAQGRRLLDLRCTSGATDVVLALRRRVDDADPLLYAHLTDTVMGQVHVLLYVVNDPDSPRFDVDRMPDGSPTHFGSMRRNLAAEAQACRAGLAPGQVHRGLRALRHSISAFEEFVVSLGQSMYYVEPLHYHNAILFEGYGFNYQRGRQRMESIDREFAPGGPLRAALDASTPFRRPEFADRIRGRSWAIHDGILGEPFHEMTMYKLVGEHAGIRTSTATEW
;
A
#
# COMPACT_ATOMS: atom_id res chain seq x y z
N MET A 1 14.53 28.20 3.63
CA MET A 1 13.19 27.89 4.19
C MET A 1 13.05 26.38 4.26
N THR A 2 12.50 25.83 5.34
CA THR A 2 12.16 24.40 5.43
C THR A 2 10.98 24.13 4.48
N PRO A 3 11.08 23.12 3.58
CA PRO A 3 9.97 22.76 2.70
C PRO A 3 8.75 22.32 3.53
N ARG A 4 7.54 22.57 3.01
CA ARG A 4 6.28 22.28 3.70
C ARG A 4 5.32 21.36 2.94
N SER A 5 5.72 20.94 1.74
CA SER A 5 4.95 20.10 0.82
C SER A 5 5.87 19.38 -0.16
N ILE A 6 5.39 18.35 -0.84
CA ILE A 6 6.11 17.62 -1.91
C ILE A 6 6.56 18.59 -3.01
N ALA A 7 5.68 19.51 -3.45
CA ALA A 7 6.02 20.53 -4.43
C ALA A 7 7.19 21.42 -4.00
N SER A 8 7.24 21.81 -2.73
CA SER A 8 8.35 22.61 -2.20
C SER A 8 9.65 21.82 -2.06
N VAL A 9 9.59 20.52 -1.72
CA VAL A 9 10.76 19.63 -1.73
C VAL A 9 11.29 19.48 -3.16
N ASN A 10 10.39 19.32 -4.14
CA ASN A 10 10.73 19.16 -5.55
C ASN A 10 11.45 20.38 -6.15
N GLN A 11 11.33 21.57 -5.56
CA GLN A 11 12.06 22.77 -5.99
C GLN A 11 13.51 22.84 -5.47
N LEU A 12 13.88 21.98 -4.51
CA LEU A 12 15.22 21.99 -3.93
C LEU A 12 16.27 21.44 -4.91
N PRO A 13 17.57 21.75 -4.72
CA PRO A 13 18.64 21.11 -5.47
C PRO A 13 18.60 19.58 -5.36
N GLN A 14 19.01 18.87 -6.42
CA GLN A 14 18.91 17.41 -6.50
C GLN A 14 19.48 16.66 -5.27
N PRO A 15 20.68 16.98 -4.76
CA PRO A 15 21.22 16.26 -3.59
C PRO A 15 20.39 16.48 -2.32
N VAL A 16 19.75 17.65 -2.19
CA VAL A 16 18.96 18.02 -1.02
C VAL A 16 17.62 17.29 -1.04
N LYS A 17 16.93 17.24 -2.19
CA LYS A 17 15.67 16.50 -2.31
C LYS A 17 15.87 14.98 -2.18
N GLU A 18 16.95 14.43 -2.74
CA GLU A 18 17.27 13.00 -2.60
C GLU A 18 17.47 12.63 -1.12
N ALA A 19 18.23 13.45 -0.38
CA ALA A 19 18.44 13.24 1.05
C ALA A 19 17.16 13.38 1.89
N LEU A 20 16.22 14.25 1.50
CA LEU A 20 14.92 14.38 2.17
C LEU A 20 14.00 13.19 1.90
N TYR A 21 13.87 12.78 0.64
CA TYR A 21 13.02 11.64 0.28
C TYR A 21 13.58 10.30 0.76
N ALA A 22 14.89 10.17 0.90
CA ALA A 22 15.49 8.97 1.50
C ALA A 22 15.05 8.74 2.95
N ARG A 23 14.54 9.76 3.67
CA ARG A 23 14.13 9.64 5.08
C ARG A 23 12.91 8.77 5.31
N PHE A 24 12.03 8.60 4.31
CA PHE A 24 10.87 7.70 4.46
C PHE A 24 11.18 6.26 4.04
N ILE A 25 12.43 5.97 3.66
CA ILE A 25 12.91 4.60 3.47
C ILE A 25 13.28 4.03 4.84
N PRO A 26 12.68 2.91 5.28
CA PRO A 26 12.99 2.30 6.57
C PRO A 26 14.44 1.80 6.64
N ASP A 27 15.13 2.14 7.72
CA ASP A 27 16.50 1.68 7.98
C ASP A 27 16.59 0.16 8.14
N GLU A 28 15.50 -0.48 8.54
CA GLU A 28 15.37 -1.93 8.64
C GLU A 28 15.46 -2.60 7.28
N LEU A 29 14.89 -2.00 6.22
CA LEU A 29 15.05 -2.51 4.86
C LEU A 29 16.51 -2.36 4.39
N MET A 30 17.13 -1.22 4.70
CA MET A 30 18.54 -0.98 4.37
C MET A 30 19.45 -2.00 5.04
N THR A 31 19.21 -2.28 6.32
CA THR A 31 19.99 -3.21 7.13
C THR A 31 19.75 -4.66 6.70
N GLN A 32 18.49 -5.08 6.56
CA GLN A 32 18.12 -6.45 6.23
C GLN A 32 18.68 -6.89 4.87
N PHE A 33 18.67 -5.99 3.88
CA PHE A 33 19.13 -6.30 2.52
C PHE A 33 20.54 -5.78 2.22
N ALA A 34 21.26 -5.28 3.24
CA ALA A 34 22.59 -4.71 3.10
C ALA A 34 22.70 -3.66 1.98
N ILE A 35 21.69 -2.80 1.87
CA ILE A 35 21.65 -1.73 0.86
C ILE A 35 22.57 -0.60 1.34
N PRO A 36 23.56 -0.18 0.53
CA PRO A 36 24.43 0.93 0.89
C PRO A 36 23.68 2.26 1.02
N ARG A 37 24.14 3.14 1.93
CA ARG A 37 23.50 4.43 2.23
C ARG A 37 23.55 5.43 1.07
N ASP A 38 24.46 5.24 0.11
CA ASP A 38 24.53 6.02 -1.12
C ASP A 38 23.65 5.42 -2.25
N PHE A 39 22.93 4.34 -1.95
CA PHE A 39 22.03 3.61 -2.85
C PHE A 39 22.70 3.17 -4.15
N ARG A 40 23.96 2.73 -4.06
CA ARG A 40 24.70 2.19 -5.20
C ARG A 40 25.12 0.75 -4.94
N ASP A 41 25.10 -0.07 -5.98
CA ASP A 41 25.69 -1.40 -5.91
C ASP A 41 27.22 -1.36 -6.07
N ALA A 42 27.86 -2.53 -6.02
CA ALA A 42 29.31 -2.67 -6.15
C ALA A 42 29.86 -2.19 -7.51
N GLN A 43 29.01 -2.03 -8.52
CA GLN A 43 29.35 -1.51 -9.85
C GLN A 43 29.03 -0.02 -9.98
N GLY A 44 28.59 0.63 -8.90
CA GLY A 44 28.21 2.04 -8.89
C GLY A 44 26.84 2.33 -9.52
N ARG A 45 26.06 1.31 -9.88
CA ARG A 45 24.71 1.47 -10.45
C ARG A 45 23.72 1.86 -9.36
N ARG A 46 22.79 2.76 -9.67
CA ARG A 46 21.80 3.27 -8.70
C ARG A 46 20.74 2.20 -8.38
N LEU A 47 20.49 1.99 -7.10
CA LEU A 47 19.42 1.14 -6.57
C LEU A 47 18.14 1.91 -6.27
N LEU A 48 18.25 3.23 -6.10
CA LEU A 48 17.13 4.14 -5.86
C LEU A 48 16.81 4.94 -7.14
N ASP A 49 15.62 4.72 -7.70
CA ASP A 49 15.01 5.59 -8.72
C ASP A 49 14.08 6.58 -8.02
N LEU A 50 14.23 7.86 -8.34
CA LEU A 50 13.47 8.95 -7.76
C LEU A 50 12.98 9.87 -8.89
N ARG A 51 11.66 9.92 -9.08
CA ARG A 51 11.00 10.76 -10.09
C ARG A 51 10.30 11.90 -9.38
N CYS A 52 10.92 13.07 -9.44
CA CYS A 52 10.54 14.25 -8.67
C CYS A 52 10.79 15.54 -9.48
N THR A 53 9.99 15.74 -10.53
CA THR A 53 10.13 16.89 -11.43
C THR A 53 10.00 18.20 -10.66
N SER A 54 10.84 19.19 -10.98
CA SER A 54 10.85 20.47 -10.27
C SER A 54 9.47 21.14 -10.30
N GLY A 55 8.91 21.43 -9.12
CA GLY A 55 7.59 22.05 -8.95
C GLY A 55 6.40 21.12 -9.14
N ALA A 56 6.59 19.84 -9.51
CA ALA A 56 5.51 18.86 -9.52
C ALA A 56 5.01 18.60 -8.10
N THR A 57 3.73 18.27 -7.96
CA THR A 57 3.10 18.00 -6.65
C THR A 57 3.26 16.56 -6.20
N ASP A 58 3.85 15.71 -7.03
CA ASP A 58 4.04 14.29 -6.74
C ASP A 58 5.52 13.86 -6.80
N VAL A 59 5.78 12.71 -6.20
CA VAL A 59 7.07 12.02 -6.24
C VAL A 59 6.84 10.52 -6.30
N VAL A 60 7.60 9.85 -7.16
CA VAL A 60 7.70 8.39 -7.18
C VAL A 60 9.08 7.97 -6.73
N LEU A 61 9.13 7.02 -5.80
CA LEU A 61 10.34 6.39 -5.30
C LEU A 61 10.27 4.89 -5.56
N ALA A 62 11.31 4.32 -6.15
CA ALA A 62 11.48 2.89 -6.33
C ALA A 62 12.87 2.47 -5.88
N LEU A 63 12.95 1.78 -4.75
CA LEU A 63 14.17 1.18 -4.23
C LEU A 63 14.20 -0.30 -4.61
N ARG A 64 15.29 -0.73 -5.25
CA ARG A 64 15.54 -2.15 -5.57
C ARG A 64 16.63 -2.72 -4.68
N ARG A 65 16.58 -4.02 -4.41
CA ARG A 65 17.70 -4.73 -3.75
C ARG A 65 18.85 -4.93 -4.74
N ARG A 66 18.53 -5.30 -5.98
CA ARG A 66 19.46 -5.35 -7.11
C ARG A 66 18.87 -4.61 -8.31
N VAL A 67 19.71 -4.00 -9.11
CA VAL A 67 19.29 -3.25 -10.31
C VAL A 67 18.39 -4.08 -11.24
N ASP A 68 18.69 -5.37 -11.34
CA ASP A 68 18.05 -6.31 -12.25
C ASP A 68 16.82 -7.02 -11.64
N ASP A 69 16.46 -6.74 -10.38
CA ASP A 69 15.22 -7.26 -9.79
C ASP A 69 14.03 -6.75 -10.60
N ALA A 70 13.05 -7.60 -10.88
CA ALA A 70 11.87 -7.22 -11.68
C ALA A 70 11.04 -6.15 -10.96
N ASP A 71 10.75 -6.36 -9.68
CA ASP A 71 9.94 -5.49 -8.84
C ASP A 71 10.80 -4.78 -7.79
N PRO A 72 10.45 -3.53 -7.43
CA PRO A 72 11.15 -2.84 -6.36
C PRO A 72 10.90 -3.52 -5.01
N LEU A 73 11.92 -3.47 -4.15
CA LEU A 73 11.82 -3.81 -2.73
C LEU A 73 10.84 -2.86 -2.03
N LEU A 74 10.93 -1.57 -2.33
CA LEU A 74 10.04 -0.53 -1.84
C LEU A 74 9.62 0.36 -3.01
N TYR A 75 8.31 0.51 -3.21
CA TYR A 75 7.72 1.49 -4.12
C TYR A 75 6.84 2.45 -3.33
N ALA A 76 6.98 3.76 -3.56
CA ALA A 76 6.10 4.76 -3.00
C ALA A 76 5.72 5.80 -4.06
N HIS A 77 4.46 6.19 -4.10
CA HIS A 77 3.95 7.32 -4.86
C HIS A 77 3.22 8.25 -3.90
N LEU A 78 3.77 9.46 -3.72
CA LEU A 78 3.25 10.48 -2.82
C LEU A 78 2.82 11.69 -3.65
N THR A 79 1.80 12.39 -3.20
CA THR A 79 1.36 13.68 -3.76
C THR A 79 0.99 14.66 -2.66
N ASP A 80 0.95 15.94 -2.99
CA ASP A 80 0.28 16.94 -2.15
C ASP A 80 -1.24 16.88 -2.33
N THR A 81 -1.99 17.11 -1.26
CA THR A 81 -3.39 17.55 -1.33
C THR A 81 -3.46 19.01 -1.79
N VAL A 82 -4.68 19.49 -2.08
CA VAL A 82 -4.90 20.92 -2.40
C VAL A 82 -4.39 21.86 -1.29
N MET A 83 -4.40 21.39 -0.03
CA MET A 83 -3.90 22.15 1.13
C MET A 83 -2.41 21.92 1.40
N GLY A 84 -1.70 21.23 0.51
CA GLY A 84 -0.27 20.96 0.62
C GLY A 84 0.10 19.87 1.62
N GLN A 85 -0.88 19.11 2.14
CA GLN A 85 -0.62 17.98 3.05
C GLN A 85 -0.16 16.77 2.25
N VAL A 86 0.72 15.94 2.80
CA VAL A 86 1.15 14.72 2.12
C VAL A 86 0.00 13.71 2.01
N HIS A 87 -0.14 13.13 0.83
CA HIS A 87 -1.09 12.07 0.50
C HIS A 87 -0.35 10.92 -0.15
N VAL A 88 -0.41 9.74 0.46
CA VAL A 88 0.15 8.50 -0.09
C VAL A 88 -0.85 7.88 -1.06
N LEU A 89 -0.49 7.85 -2.35
CA LEU A 89 -1.28 7.17 -3.37
C LEU A 89 -0.99 5.67 -3.40
N LEU A 90 0.28 5.30 -3.22
CA LEU A 90 0.69 3.90 -3.17
C LEU A 90 1.95 3.75 -2.31
N TYR A 91 1.98 2.71 -1.49
CA TYR A 91 3.17 2.31 -0.74
C TYR A 91 3.22 0.78 -0.67
N VAL A 92 4.25 0.19 -1.27
CA VAL A 92 4.40 -1.27 -1.42
C VAL A 92 5.78 -1.66 -0.94
N VAL A 93 5.83 -2.67 -0.06
CA VAL A 93 7.07 -3.32 0.36
C VAL A 93 6.97 -4.80 0.02
N ASN A 94 7.84 -5.24 -0.86
CA ASN A 94 7.88 -6.61 -1.35
C ASN A 94 8.98 -7.41 -0.65
N ASP A 95 8.74 -8.69 -0.42
CA ASP A 95 9.80 -9.66 -0.12
C ASP A 95 10.38 -10.16 -1.45
N PRO A 96 11.59 -9.74 -1.84
CA PRO A 96 12.19 -10.10 -3.12
C PRO A 96 12.54 -11.59 -3.21
N ASP A 97 12.62 -12.29 -2.08
CA ASP A 97 12.90 -13.73 -2.05
C ASP A 97 11.61 -14.58 -2.11
N SER A 98 10.43 -13.93 -2.08
CA SER A 98 9.13 -14.62 -2.19
C SER A 98 8.74 -14.90 -3.66
N PRO A 99 7.96 -15.96 -3.94
CA PRO A 99 7.43 -16.20 -5.27
C PRO A 99 6.64 -14.99 -5.80
N ARG A 100 6.84 -14.69 -7.08
CA ARG A 100 6.14 -13.61 -7.79
C ARG A 100 4.87 -14.14 -8.46
N PHE A 101 3.78 -13.39 -8.36
CA PHE A 101 2.53 -13.65 -9.09
C PHE A 101 2.18 -12.45 -9.98
N ASP A 102 1.95 -12.69 -11.27
CA ASP A 102 1.59 -11.69 -12.29
C ASP A 102 0.18 -11.10 -12.12
N VAL A 103 -0.19 -10.63 -10.93
CA VAL A 103 -1.50 -9.98 -10.71
C VAL A 103 -1.53 -8.56 -11.29
N ASP A 104 -0.36 -7.95 -11.46
CA ASP A 104 -0.15 -6.62 -12.03
C ASP A 104 -0.07 -6.61 -13.57
N ARG A 105 0.03 -7.79 -14.20
CA ARG A 105 0.27 -7.95 -15.65
C ARG A 105 -0.62 -9.02 -16.27
N MET A 106 -1.05 -8.77 -17.50
CA MET A 106 -1.66 -9.77 -18.36
C MET A 106 -0.58 -10.66 -19.00
N PRO A 107 -0.93 -11.85 -19.54
CA PRO A 107 0.03 -12.73 -20.22
C PRO A 107 0.77 -12.09 -21.40
N ASP A 108 0.19 -11.05 -22.02
CA ASP A 108 0.81 -10.25 -23.08
C ASP A 108 1.75 -9.14 -22.55
N GLY A 109 1.95 -9.06 -21.22
CA GLY A 109 2.77 -8.08 -20.55
C GLY A 109 2.07 -6.74 -20.25
N SER A 110 0.84 -6.53 -20.73
CA SER A 110 0.11 -5.29 -20.49
C SER A 110 -0.34 -5.14 -19.02
N PRO A 111 -0.37 -3.93 -18.46
CA PRO A 111 -0.68 -3.72 -17.05
C PRO A 111 -2.17 -3.96 -16.74
N THR A 112 -2.45 -4.52 -15.56
CA THR A 112 -3.81 -4.69 -15.03
C THR A 112 -4.34 -3.43 -14.34
N HIS A 113 -3.44 -2.49 -13.99
CA HIS A 113 -3.72 -1.31 -13.18
C HIS A 113 -4.37 -1.68 -11.84
N PHE A 114 -3.73 -2.57 -11.07
CA PHE A 114 -4.23 -3.06 -9.78
C PHE A 114 -5.62 -3.73 -9.88
N GLY A 115 -5.91 -4.35 -11.02
CA GLY A 115 -7.19 -5.01 -11.27
C GLY A 115 -8.34 -4.07 -11.64
N SER A 116 -8.11 -2.75 -11.72
CA SER A 116 -9.14 -1.76 -12.04
C SER A 116 -9.51 -1.73 -13.52
N MET A 117 -8.56 -2.03 -14.42
CA MET A 117 -8.81 -2.05 -15.87
C MET A 117 -9.05 -3.47 -16.39
N ARG A 118 -8.18 -4.40 -16.01
CA ARG A 118 -8.20 -5.81 -16.42
C ARG A 118 -7.74 -6.68 -15.25
N ARG A 119 -8.12 -7.96 -15.22
CA ARG A 119 -7.70 -8.91 -14.18
C ARG A 119 -7.02 -10.13 -14.78
N ASN A 120 -5.83 -10.46 -14.27
CA ASN A 120 -5.20 -11.75 -14.55
C ASN A 120 -5.71 -12.78 -13.53
N LEU A 121 -6.90 -13.33 -13.79
CA LEU A 121 -7.60 -14.23 -12.86
C LEU A 121 -6.79 -15.49 -12.51
N ALA A 122 -6.00 -15.99 -13.45
CA ALA A 122 -5.16 -17.16 -13.22
C ALA A 122 -4.05 -16.85 -12.20
N ALA A 123 -3.38 -15.71 -12.33
CA ALA A 123 -2.37 -15.25 -11.38
C ALA A 123 -2.99 -14.89 -10.02
N GLU A 124 -4.13 -14.20 -10.01
CA GLU A 124 -4.86 -13.87 -8.77
C GLU A 124 -5.27 -15.14 -8.00
N ALA A 125 -5.77 -16.17 -8.69
CA ALA A 125 -6.13 -17.43 -8.05
C ALA A 125 -4.90 -18.14 -7.46
N GLN A 126 -3.74 -18.06 -8.12
CA GLN A 126 -2.49 -18.59 -7.59
C GLN A 126 -2.00 -17.80 -6.36
N ALA A 127 -2.02 -16.47 -6.43
CA ALA A 127 -1.65 -15.58 -5.33
C ALA A 127 -2.55 -15.81 -4.11
N CYS A 128 -3.87 -15.91 -4.32
CA CYS A 128 -4.86 -16.20 -3.28
C CYS A 128 -4.55 -17.53 -2.59
N ARG A 129 -4.27 -18.61 -3.35
CA ARG A 129 -3.87 -19.92 -2.78
C ARG A 129 -2.54 -19.85 -2.02
N ALA A 130 -1.62 -19.01 -2.44
CA ALA A 130 -0.33 -18.80 -1.77
C ALA A 130 -0.42 -17.91 -0.51
N GLY A 131 -1.63 -17.42 -0.19
CA GLY A 131 -1.91 -16.62 1.01
C GLY A 131 -1.63 -15.13 0.86
N LEU A 132 -1.50 -14.62 -0.38
CA LEU A 132 -1.41 -13.19 -0.66
C LEU A 132 -2.81 -12.55 -0.61
N ALA A 133 -2.85 -11.23 -0.43
CA ALA A 133 -4.04 -10.41 -0.54
C ALA A 133 -4.18 -9.83 -1.98
N PRO A 134 -5.35 -9.29 -2.36
CA PRO A 134 -5.53 -8.63 -3.65
C PRO A 134 -4.46 -7.56 -3.92
N GLY A 135 -3.99 -7.49 -5.16
CA GLY A 135 -2.98 -6.52 -5.60
C GLY A 135 -1.53 -6.84 -5.21
N GLN A 136 -1.28 -7.86 -4.39
CA GLN A 136 0.09 -8.26 -4.03
C GLN A 136 0.74 -9.14 -5.11
N VAL A 137 1.89 -8.71 -5.62
CA VAL A 137 2.74 -9.50 -6.53
C VAL A 137 3.73 -10.40 -5.78
N HIS A 138 4.14 -9.97 -4.60
CA HIS A 138 5.03 -10.68 -3.67
C HIS A 138 4.40 -10.69 -2.28
N ARG A 139 4.90 -11.55 -1.39
CA ARG A 139 4.59 -11.41 0.04
C ARG A 139 5.19 -10.11 0.56
N GLY A 140 4.55 -9.49 1.55
CA GLY A 140 5.12 -8.33 2.22
C GLY A 140 6.10 -8.72 3.34
N LEU A 141 7.07 -7.85 3.65
CA LEU A 141 8.10 -8.09 4.66
C LEU A 141 7.66 -7.85 6.12
N ARG A 142 6.36 -7.60 6.37
CA ARG A 142 5.84 -7.15 7.68
C ARG A 142 6.57 -5.90 8.23
N ALA A 143 7.18 -5.11 7.35
CA ALA A 143 7.95 -3.91 7.69
C ALA A 143 7.09 -2.64 7.86
N LEU A 144 5.76 -2.75 7.74
CA LEU A 144 4.88 -1.58 7.70
C LEU A 144 4.96 -0.71 8.96
N ARG A 145 5.24 -1.30 10.14
CA ARG A 145 5.48 -0.52 11.36
C ARG A 145 6.64 0.45 11.18
N HIS A 146 7.77 -0.06 10.68
CA HIS A 146 8.98 0.71 10.45
C HIS A 146 8.78 1.73 9.33
N SER A 147 8.07 1.35 8.27
CA SER A 147 7.61 2.28 7.23
C SER A 147 6.80 3.44 7.77
N ILE A 148 5.85 3.19 8.67
CA ILE A 148 5.04 4.25 9.25
C ILE A 148 5.89 5.18 10.11
N SER A 149 6.78 4.64 10.95
CA SER A 149 7.69 5.47 11.77
C SER A 149 8.60 6.37 10.90
N ALA A 150 9.27 5.81 9.90
CA ALA A 150 10.10 6.58 8.97
C ALA A 150 9.27 7.63 8.20
N PHE A 151 8.03 7.29 7.84
CA PHE A 151 7.13 8.21 7.16
C PHE A 151 6.65 9.35 8.06
N GLU A 152 6.33 9.09 9.33
CA GLU A 152 5.98 10.11 10.31
C GLU A 152 7.13 11.10 10.52
N GLU A 153 8.38 10.62 10.60
CA GLU A 153 9.57 11.50 10.68
C GLU A 153 9.71 12.38 9.44
N PHE A 154 9.47 11.83 8.24
CA PHE A 154 9.44 12.60 7.00
C PHE A 154 8.36 13.69 7.03
N VAL A 155 7.14 13.36 7.44
CA VAL A 155 6.01 14.30 7.56
C VAL A 155 6.32 15.42 8.57
N VAL A 156 6.90 15.09 9.73
CA VAL A 156 7.35 16.08 10.72
C VAL A 156 8.44 16.98 10.16
N SER A 157 9.34 16.46 9.34
CA SER A 157 10.39 17.26 8.71
C SER A 157 9.85 18.31 7.72
N LEU A 158 8.63 18.13 7.23
CA LEU A 158 7.89 19.12 6.43
C LEU A 158 7.07 20.09 7.29
N GLY A 159 7.14 19.98 8.62
CA GLY A 159 6.32 20.77 9.54
C GLY A 159 4.83 20.40 9.51
N GLN A 160 4.51 19.17 9.06
CA GLN A 160 3.15 18.65 9.04
C GLN A 160 2.92 17.74 10.26
N SER A 161 1.69 17.70 10.75
CA SER A 161 1.26 16.84 11.85
C SER A 161 0.34 15.70 11.42
N MET A 162 0.02 15.62 10.12
CA MET A 162 -0.87 14.60 9.58
C MET A 162 -0.64 14.36 8.09
N TYR A 163 -1.07 13.19 7.62
CA TYR A 163 -1.03 12.80 6.21
C TYR A 163 -2.19 11.85 5.87
N TYR A 164 -2.47 11.70 4.57
CA TYR A 164 -3.57 10.87 4.07
C TYR A 164 -3.07 9.62 3.34
N VAL A 165 -3.93 8.61 3.24
CA VAL A 165 -3.74 7.39 2.45
C VAL A 165 -5.06 6.98 1.79
N GLU A 166 -4.96 6.38 0.60
CA GLU A 166 -6.09 5.75 -0.09
C GLU A 166 -5.92 4.21 -0.08
N PRO A 167 -6.66 3.47 0.77
CA PRO A 167 -6.61 2.02 0.74
C PRO A 167 -7.35 1.48 -0.49
N LEU A 168 -6.59 0.98 -1.48
CA LEU A 168 -7.14 0.40 -2.71
C LEU A 168 -7.97 -0.87 -2.50
N HIS A 169 -7.82 -1.54 -1.37
CA HIS A 169 -8.49 -2.80 -1.05
C HIS A 169 -8.95 -2.84 0.41
N TYR A 170 -10.00 -3.61 0.69
CA TYR A 170 -10.58 -3.76 2.04
C TYR A 170 -9.54 -4.10 3.11
N HIS A 171 -8.64 -5.06 2.84
CA HIS A 171 -7.60 -5.44 3.80
C HIS A 171 -6.63 -4.31 4.13
N ASN A 172 -6.38 -3.37 3.21
CA ASN A 172 -5.50 -2.22 3.46
C ASN A 172 -6.16 -1.24 4.43
N ALA A 173 -7.47 -1.02 4.32
CA ALA A 173 -8.21 -0.18 5.26
C ALA A 173 -8.14 -0.77 6.68
N ILE A 174 -8.39 -2.08 6.83
CA ILE A 174 -8.26 -2.78 8.12
C ILE A 174 -6.81 -2.77 8.64
N LEU A 175 -5.82 -2.90 7.75
CA LEU A 175 -4.41 -2.79 8.12
C LEU A 175 -4.10 -1.41 8.71
N PHE A 176 -4.54 -0.34 8.05
CA PHE A 176 -4.31 1.03 8.49
C PHE A 176 -5.03 1.36 9.80
N GLU A 177 -6.24 0.84 10.04
CA GLU A 177 -6.90 0.92 11.36
C GLU A 177 -5.99 0.39 12.48
N GLY A 178 -5.37 -0.77 12.27
CA GLY A 178 -4.43 -1.38 13.22
C GLY A 178 -3.14 -0.60 13.45
N TYR A 179 -2.81 0.35 12.58
CA TYR A 179 -1.72 1.30 12.76
C TYR A 179 -2.19 2.68 13.24
N GLY A 180 -3.46 2.80 13.64
CA GLY A 180 -4.01 3.99 14.26
C GLY A 180 -4.43 5.07 13.28
N PHE A 181 -4.69 4.72 12.02
CA PHE A 181 -5.35 5.63 11.08
C PHE A 181 -6.82 5.80 11.43
N ASN A 182 -7.36 6.97 11.11
CA ASN A 182 -8.80 7.26 11.16
C ASN A 182 -9.33 7.49 9.74
N TYR A 183 -10.65 7.52 9.59
CA TYR A 183 -11.31 7.76 8.32
C TYR A 183 -11.65 9.23 8.15
N GLN A 184 -11.24 9.80 7.02
CA GLN A 184 -11.87 11.01 6.50
C GLN A 184 -13.18 10.64 5.79
N ARG A 185 -13.18 9.52 5.05
CA ARG A 185 -14.34 8.98 4.33
C ARG A 185 -14.28 7.45 4.32
N GLY A 186 -15.43 6.81 4.48
CA GLY A 186 -15.59 5.36 4.27
C GLY A 186 -15.86 4.52 5.51
N ARG A 187 -15.76 5.09 6.73
CA ARG A 187 -15.97 4.34 7.99
C ARG A 187 -17.30 3.57 8.05
N GLN A 188 -18.42 4.26 7.80
CA GLN A 188 -19.75 3.65 7.83
C GLN A 188 -19.89 2.52 6.80
N ARG A 189 -19.22 2.65 5.64
CA ARG A 189 -19.20 1.61 4.61
C ARG A 189 -18.43 0.38 5.08
N MET A 190 -17.28 0.57 5.73
CA MET A 190 -16.50 -0.52 6.33
C MET A 190 -17.28 -1.25 7.43
N GLU A 191 -17.96 -0.51 8.32
CA GLU A 191 -18.84 -1.07 9.36
C GLU A 191 -20.06 -1.80 8.74
N SER A 192 -20.60 -1.32 7.61
CA SER A 192 -21.67 -2.02 6.89
C SER A 192 -21.20 -3.34 6.29
N ILE A 193 -20.06 -3.33 5.61
CA ILE A 193 -19.45 -4.53 5.04
C ILE A 193 -19.22 -5.58 6.13
N ASP A 194 -18.70 -5.19 7.30
CA ASP A 194 -18.50 -6.12 8.41
C ASP A 194 -19.81 -6.78 8.87
N ARG A 195 -20.88 -5.99 9.05
CA ARG A 195 -22.21 -6.51 9.43
C ARG A 195 -22.74 -7.50 8.40
N GLU A 196 -22.51 -7.27 7.12
CA GLU A 196 -22.99 -8.18 6.07
C GLU A 196 -22.21 -9.49 5.97
N PHE A 197 -20.97 -9.54 6.50
CA PHE A 197 -20.21 -10.78 6.68
C PHE A 197 -20.50 -11.50 8.00
N ALA A 198 -21.31 -10.93 8.90
CA ALA A 198 -21.73 -11.57 10.14
C ALA A 198 -22.60 -12.83 9.88
N PRO A 199 -22.74 -13.74 10.85
CA PRO A 199 -23.65 -14.89 10.72
C PRO A 199 -25.07 -14.47 10.31
N GLY A 200 -25.59 -15.08 9.23
CA GLY A 200 -26.89 -14.73 8.64
C GLY A 200 -26.87 -13.51 7.71
N GLY A 201 -25.73 -12.84 7.53
CA GLY A 201 -25.58 -11.70 6.64
C GLY A 201 -25.51 -12.10 5.15
N PRO A 202 -25.93 -11.21 4.24
CA PRO A 202 -26.03 -11.51 2.80
C PRO A 202 -24.67 -11.77 2.14
N LEU A 203 -23.61 -11.04 2.49
CA LEU A 203 -22.27 -11.28 1.94
C LEU A 203 -21.70 -12.61 2.42
N ARG A 204 -21.98 -13.01 3.66
CA ARG A 204 -21.61 -14.35 4.16
C ARG A 204 -22.33 -15.44 3.38
N ALA A 205 -23.62 -15.28 3.10
CA ALA A 205 -24.38 -16.24 2.30
C ALA A 205 -23.90 -16.33 0.84
N ALA A 206 -23.39 -15.23 0.29
CA ALA A 206 -22.83 -15.17 -1.07
C ALA A 206 -21.42 -15.79 -1.21
N LEU A 207 -20.79 -16.23 -0.12
CA LEU A 207 -19.56 -17.05 -0.15
C LEU A 207 -19.91 -18.52 -0.45
N ASP A 208 -20.33 -18.77 -1.68
CA ASP A 208 -20.90 -20.03 -2.17
C ASP A 208 -19.91 -20.94 -2.92
N ALA A 209 -18.62 -20.61 -2.89
CA ALA A 209 -17.55 -21.26 -3.65
C ALA A 209 -17.73 -21.25 -5.18
N SER A 210 -18.56 -20.36 -5.73
CA SER A 210 -18.72 -20.18 -7.20
C SER A 210 -17.45 -19.72 -7.89
N THR A 211 -16.55 -19.04 -7.17
CA THR A 211 -15.21 -18.67 -7.63
C THR A 211 -14.16 -19.07 -6.58
N PRO A 212 -12.88 -19.17 -6.94
CA PRO A 212 -11.79 -19.38 -5.97
C PRO A 212 -11.72 -18.33 -4.86
N PHE A 213 -12.40 -17.18 -5.05
CA PHE A 213 -12.40 -16.03 -4.17
C PHE A 213 -13.63 -15.95 -3.25
N ARG A 214 -14.61 -16.87 -3.38
CA ARG A 214 -15.89 -16.87 -2.65
C ARG A 214 -16.04 -18.07 -1.71
N ARG A 215 -14.95 -18.54 -1.10
CA ARG A 215 -14.99 -19.74 -0.27
C ARG A 215 -15.69 -19.43 1.08
N PRO A 216 -16.57 -20.28 1.61
CA PRO A 216 -17.30 -20.01 2.87
C PRO A 216 -16.39 -19.62 4.04
N GLU A 217 -15.21 -20.24 4.16
CA GLU A 217 -14.24 -19.95 5.21
C GLU A 217 -13.62 -18.54 5.14
N PHE A 218 -13.82 -17.81 4.03
CA PHE A 218 -13.35 -16.44 3.90
C PHE A 218 -14.14 -15.45 4.75
N ALA A 219 -15.34 -15.83 5.21
CA ALA A 219 -16.19 -14.98 6.03
C ALA A 219 -15.51 -14.49 7.31
N ASP A 220 -14.55 -15.24 7.84
CA ASP A 220 -13.91 -14.97 9.14
C ASP A 220 -12.45 -14.51 8.99
N ARG A 221 -11.99 -14.28 7.75
CA ARG A 221 -10.60 -13.86 7.43
C ARG A 221 -10.56 -12.53 6.70
N ILE A 222 -9.70 -11.62 7.14
CA ILE A 222 -9.53 -10.29 6.54
C ILE A 222 -9.14 -10.41 5.06
N ARG A 223 -8.14 -11.25 4.73
CA ARG A 223 -7.75 -11.48 3.32
C ARG A 223 -8.84 -12.18 2.53
N GLY A 224 -9.55 -13.11 3.15
CA GLY A 224 -10.67 -13.81 2.53
C GLY A 224 -11.78 -12.86 2.09
N ARG A 225 -12.28 -12.02 3.02
CA ARG A 225 -13.24 -10.96 2.72
C ARG A 225 -12.73 -10.02 1.64
N SER A 226 -11.45 -9.63 1.71
CA SER A 226 -10.87 -8.75 0.70
C SER A 226 -10.83 -9.38 -0.70
N TRP A 227 -10.55 -10.69 -0.82
CA TRP A 227 -10.62 -11.39 -2.11
C TRP A 227 -12.04 -11.47 -2.64
N ALA A 228 -13.02 -11.77 -1.79
CA ALA A 228 -14.43 -11.79 -2.20
C ALA A 228 -14.90 -10.40 -2.68
N ILE A 229 -14.50 -9.34 -1.99
CA ILE A 229 -14.76 -7.94 -2.37
C ILE A 229 -14.10 -7.60 -3.71
N HIS A 230 -12.83 -7.98 -3.90
CA HIS A 230 -12.11 -7.82 -5.18
C HIS A 230 -12.78 -8.60 -6.31
N ASP A 231 -13.41 -9.73 -5.99
CA ASP A 231 -14.21 -10.55 -6.90
C ASP A 231 -15.63 -10.00 -7.15
N GLY A 232 -15.95 -8.81 -6.62
CA GLY A 232 -17.20 -8.12 -6.87
C GLY A 232 -18.39 -8.63 -6.05
N ILE A 233 -18.16 -9.30 -4.91
CA ILE A 233 -19.25 -9.79 -4.05
C ILE A 233 -20.18 -8.66 -3.54
N LEU A 234 -19.68 -7.42 -3.48
CA LEU A 234 -20.47 -6.24 -3.08
C LEU A 234 -21.50 -5.82 -4.15
N GLY A 235 -21.37 -6.28 -5.39
CA GLY A 235 -22.16 -5.79 -6.53
C GLY A 235 -21.75 -4.39 -7.03
N GLU A 236 -20.83 -3.72 -6.35
CA GLU A 236 -20.27 -2.42 -6.71
C GLU A 236 -18.76 -2.37 -6.40
N PRO A 237 -18.00 -1.46 -7.05
CA PRO A 237 -16.58 -1.32 -6.77
C PRO A 237 -16.31 -0.91 -5.31
N PHE A 238 -15.25 -1.45 -4.71
CA PHE A 238 -14.71 -0.95 -3.45
C PHE A 238 -13.90 0.33 -3.73
N HIS A 239 -14.47 1.49 -3.45
CA HIS A 239 -13.87 2.80 -3.73
C HIS A 239 -14.28 3.85 -2.68
N GLU A 240 -13.77 5.07 -2.82
CA GLU A 240 -14.08 6.21 -1.94
C GLU A 240 -13.64 6.05 -0.48
N MET A 241 -12.52 5.37 -0.28
CA MET A 241 -11.89 5.25 1.03
C MET A 241 -10.75 6.25 1.12
N THR A 242 -10.84 7.17 2.09
CA THR A 242 -9.75 8.08 2.40
C THR A 242 -9.53 8.04 3.90
N MET A 243 -8.31 7.69 4.29
CA MET A 243 -7.90 7.62 5.68
C MET A 243 -6.81 8.65 5.95
N TYR A 244 -6.67 9.04 7.20
CA TYR A 244 -5.62 9.94 7.64
C TYR A 244 -4.98 9.43 8.92
N LYS A 245 -3.75 9.88 9.14
CA LYS A 245 -2.98 9.58 10.34
C LYS A 245 -2.49 10.89 10.94
N LEU A 246 -2.77 11.08 12.23
CA LEU A 246 -2.12 12.10 13.05
C LEU A 246 -0.80 11.52 13.54
N VAL A 247 0.28 12.28 13.36
CA VAL A 247 1.63 11.84 13.72
C VAL A 247 1.69 11.52 15.22
N GLY A 248 2.12 10.30 15.55
CA GLY A 248 2.30 9.87 16.94
C GLY A 248 1.01 9.51 17.70
N GLU A 249 -0.16 9.62 17.06
CA GLU A 249 -1.45 9.29 17.71
C GLU A 249 -2.05 8.00 17.18
N HIS A 250 -2.72 7.21 18.03
CA HIS A 250 -3.42 6.00 17.60
C HIS A 250 -4.95 6.19 17.69
N ALA A 251 -5.63 6.29 16.55
CA ALA A 251 -7.07 6.59 16.51
C ALA A 251 -7.97 5.53 17.17
N GLY A 252 -7.50 4.29 17.33
CA GLY A 252 -8.24 3.22 18.01
C GLY A 252 -9.47 2.73 17.23
N ILE A 253 -9.51 2.96 15.92
CA ILE A 253 -10.58 2.49 15.06
C ILE A 253 -10.44 0.98 14.84
N ARG A 254 -11.59 0.30 14.82
CA ARG A 254 -11.70 -1.11 14.43
C ARG A 254 -13.08 -1.36 13.84
N THR A 255 -13.16 -1.49 12.52
CA THR A 255 -14.44 -1.70 11.82
C THR A 255 -14.71 -3.16 11.50
N SER A 256 -13.67 -4.00 11.46
CA SER A 256 -13.79 -5.45 11.23
C SER A 256 -13.83 -6.26 12.53
N THR A 257 -14.78 -7.18 12.62
CA THR A 257 -14.86 -8.23 13.63
C THR A 257 -13.92 -9.39 13.33
N ALA A 258 -13.59 -9.64 12.05
CA ALA A 258 -12.61 -10.66 11.68
C ALA A 258 -11.22 -10.32 12.23
N THR A 259 -10.57 -11.32 12.81
CA THR A 259 -9.23 -11.23 13.44
C THR A 259 -8.16 -12.02 12.70
N GLU A 260 -8.55 -13.02 11.91
CA GLU A 260 -7.61 -13.85 11.15
C GLU A 260 -7.19 -13.16 9.86
N TRP A 261 -5.89 -13.22 9.54
CA TRP A 261 -5.30 -12.67 8.31
C TRP A 261 -5.25 -13.70 7.17
#